data_AF-A0A4Y8Q9G7-F1
#
_entry.id   AF-A0A4Y8Q9G7-F1
#
_cell.length_a   1.000
_cell.length_b   1.000
_cell.length_c   1.000
_cell.angle_alpha   90.00
_cell.angle_beta   90.00
_cell.angle_gamma   90.00
#
_symmetry.space_group_name_H-M   'P 1'
#
loop_
_entity.id
_entity.type
_entity.pdbx_description
1 polymer ?
#
loop_
_entity_poly.entity_id
_entity_poly.type
_entity_poly.pdbx_seq_one_letter_code
_entity_poly.pdbx_strand_id
1 'polypeptide(L)'
;MTQPPTLPTQLLPANLAHILNKYGEWLETYQNFRDRNSAYGDFYLSPKRMEIIFPLKEHPVHGITGLHVIERYDDQGYVKEYQYMWKVIVPKMGVQLNHISSWGNESHNAPGTSAKLITETEPHHHHHVPGDRSQRKENWHVHTLEQAFEFIIPFLESGQPYPRSASL
;
A
#
# COMPACT_ATOMS: atom_id res chain seq x y z
N MET A 1 -6.13 24.57 16.07
CA MET A 1 -4.98 23.97 15.38
C MET A 1 -4.55 22.77 16.21
N THR A 2 -4.96 21.57 15.81
CA THR A 2 -4.60 20.30 16.46
C THR A 2 -3.17 19.96 16.01
N GLN A 3 -2.26 19.70 16.94
CA GLN A 3 -0.93 19.18 16.58
C GLN A 3 -1.09 17.87 15.81
N PRO A 4 -0.31 17.65 14.74
CA PRO A 4 -0.31 16.36 14.07
C PRO A 4 0.14 15.27 15.06
N PRO A 5 -0.46 14.08 15.03
CA PRO A 5 -0.07 12.98 15.90
C PRO A 5 1.41 12.64 15.68
N THR A 6 2.14 12.46 16.77
CA THR A 6 3.53 12.00 16.72
C THR A 6 3.59 10.60 16.13
N LEU A 7 4.34 10.45 15.03
CA LEU A 7 4.61 9.16 14.42
C LEU A 7 5.28 8.24 15.45
N PRO A 8 4.91 6.94 15.51
CA PRO A 8 5.63 5.99 16.35
C PRO A 8 7.11 5.99 15.97
N THR A 9 7.99 6.08 16.96
CA THR A 9 9.45 6.18 16.77
C THR A 9 10.03 4.95 16.06
N GLN A 10 9.33 3.81 16.10
CA GLN A 10 9.71 2.55 15.46
C GLN A 10 8.48 1.81 14.93
N LEU A 11 8.56 1.33 13.69
CA LEU A 11 7.53 0.50 13.05
C LEU A 11 7.93 -0.98 13.14
N LEU A 12 7.01 -1.83 13.56
CA LEU A 12 7.22 -3.29 13.62
C LEU A 12 6.84 -3.95 12.29
N PRO A 13 7.50 -5.05 11.89
CA PRO A 13 7.09 -5.84 10.73
C PRO A 13 5.64 -6.32 10.83
N ALA A 14 4.94 -6.42 9.70
CA ALA A 14 3.60 -6.95 9.68
C ALA A 14 3.55 -8.42 10.18
N ASN A 15 2.59 -8.71 11.06
CA ASN A 15 2.30 -10.08 11.48
C ASN A 15 1.39 -10.77 10.45
N LEU A 16 1.98 -11.47 9.47
CA LEU A 16 1.24 -12.10 8.38
C LEU A 16 0.14 -13.07 8.84
N ALA A 17 0.37 -13.83 9.92
CA ALA A 17 -0.65 -14.73 10.46
C ALA A 17 -1.85 -13.94 11.01
N HIS A 18 -1.58 -12.83 11.71
CA HIS A 18 -2.64 -11.92 12.16
C HIS A 18 -3.38 -11.28 10.99
N ILE A 19 -2.66 -10.77 9.98
CA ILE A 19 -3.24 -10.16 8.78
C ILE A 19 -4.17 -11.13 8.05
N LEU A 20 -3.71 -12.35 7.79
CA LEU A 20 -4.48 -13.37 7.09
C LEU A 20 -5.73 -13.78 7.88
N ASN A 21 -5.62 -13.87 9.22
CA ASN A 21 -6.75 -14.19 10.07
C ASN A 21 -7.78 -13.05 10.16
N LYS A 22 -7.31 -11.81 10.38
CA LYS A 22 -8.17 -10.63 10.58
C LYS A 22 -8.85 -10.20 9.28
N TYR A 23 -8.15 -10.26 8.14
CA TYR A 23 -8.62 -9.71 6.88
C TYR A 23 -8.96 -10.76 5.82
N GLY A 24 -8.90 -12.05 6.17
CA GLY A 24 -9.09 -13.16 5.23
C GLY A 24 -10.43 -13.14 4.48
N GLU A 25 -11.48 -12.54 5.07
CA GLU A 25 -12.78 -12.43 4.42
C GLU A 25 -12.81 -11.48 3.21
N TRP A 26 -11.85 -10.55 3.09
CA TRP A 26 -11.72 -9.66 1.93
C TRP A 26 -10.71 -10.17 0.90
N LEU A 27 -10.07 -11.30 1.17
CA LEU A 27 -9.10 -11.91 0.27
C LEU A 27 -9.79 -12.95 -0.63
N GLU A 28 -9.23 -13.16 -1.82
CA GLU A 28 -9.78 -14.10 -2.80
C GLU A 28 -8.64 -14.78 -3.58
N THR A 29 -8.88 -16.00 -4.07
CA THR A 29 -7.91 -16.69 -4.95
C THR A 29 -8.41 -16.71 -6.38
N TYR A 30 -7.60 -16.18 -7.30
CA TYR A 30 -7.94 -16.10 -8.72
C TYR A 30 -7.07 -17.05 -9.55
N GLN A 31 -7.68 -17.98 -10.29
CA GLN A 31 -6.96 -18.95 -11.12
C GLN A 31 -6.07 -18.31 -12.21
N ASN A 32 -6.48 -17.14 -12.69
CA ASN A 32 -5.77 -16.35 -13.70
C ASN A 32 -4.74 -15.38 -13.10
N PHE A 33 -4.61 -15.30 -11.78
CA PHE A 33 -3.58 -14.52 -11.11
C PHE A 33 -2.38 -15.42 -10.80
N ARG A 34 -1.31 -15.30 -11.61
CA ARG A 34 -0.07 -16.08 -11.46
C ARG A 34 1.12 -15.17 -11.17
N ASP A 35 1.02 -14.37 -10.11
CA ASP A 35 2.16 -13.56 -9.65
C ASP A 35 2.99 -14.33 -8.63
N ARG A 36 4.32 -14.20 -8.72
CA ARG A 36 5.31 -14.89 -7.87
C ARG A 36 5.42 -14.31 -6.47
N ASN A 37 4.56 -13.34 -6.16
CA ASN A 37 4.48 -12.66 -4.87
C ASN A 37 3.10 -12.80 -4.22
N SER A 38 2.25 -13.74 -4.65
CA SER A 38 0.90 -13.90 -4.09
C SER A 38 0.93 -14.39 -2.65
N ALA A 39 0.06 -13.87 -1.78
CA ALA A 39 -0.13 -14.35 -0.41
C ALA A 39 -0.58 -15.83 -0.32
N TYR A 40 -1.11 -16.37 -1.41
CA TYR A 40 -1.51 -17.77 -1.55
C TYR A 40 -0.53 -18.62 -2.38
N GLY A 41 0.60 -18.04 -2.78
CA GLY A 41 1.65 -18.71 -3.53
C GLY A 41 3.02 -18.52 -2.88
N ASP A 42 4.07 -18.54 -3.69
CA ASP A 42 5.37 -18.07 -3.25
C ASP A 42 5.30 -16.54 -3.09
N PHE A 43 5.81 -16.02 -1.99
CA PHE A 43 6.06 -14.60 -1.81
C PHE A 43 7.46 -14.39 -1.26
N TYR A 44 8.02 -13.21 -1.47
CA TYR A 44 9.38 -12.95 -1.06
C TYR A 44 9.42 -12.59 0.43
N LEU A 45 10.17 -13.37 1.21
CA LEU A 45 10.44 -13.09 2.61
C LEU A 45 11.91 -13.36 2.92
N SER A 46 12.56 -12.40 3.55
CA SER A 46 13.94 -12.47 4.01
C SER A 46 14.09 -11.63 5.28
N PRO A 47 15.18 -11.80 6.06
CA PRO A 47 15.45 -10.95 7.22
C PRO A 47 15.53 -9.45 6.93
N LYS A 48 15.66 -9.06 5.65
CA LYS A 48 15.83 -7.66 5.22
C LYS A 48 14.64 -7.08 4.47
N ARG A 49 13.72 -7.93 4.00
CA ARG A 49 12.64 -7.49 3.13
C ARG A 49 11.53 -8.52 3.07
N MET A 50 10.30 -8.02 3.03
CA MET A 50 9.09 -8.73 2.63
C MET A 50 8.52 -8.09 1.36
N GLU A 51 8.05 -8.91 0.43
CA GLU A 51 7.23 -8.46 -0.71
C GLU A 51 6.13 -9.50 -0.97
N ILE A 52 4.89 -9.05 -0.86
CA ILE A 52 3.69 -9.90 -0.92
C ILE A 52 2.52 -9.12 -1.53
N ILE A 53 1.69 -9.80 -2.32
CA ILE A 53 0.46 -9.29 -2.89
C ILE A 53 -0.69 -10.07 -2.25
N PHE A 54 -1.56 -9.37 -1.54
CA PHE A 54 -2.82 -9.90 -1.07
C PHE A 54 -3.88 -9.67 -2.15
N PRO A 55 -4.33 -10.70 -2.88
CA PRO A 55 -5.40 -10.53 -3.85
C PRO A 55 -6.70 -10.29 -3.08
N LEU A 56 -7.42 -9.23 -3.44
CA LEU A 56 -8.65 -8.80 -2.78
C LEU A 56 -9.86 -9.29 -3.58
N LYS A 57 -11.00 -9.43 -2.91
CA LYS A 57 -12.29 -9.66 -3.57
C LYS A 57 -12.54 -8.67 -4.71
N GLU A 58 -13.27 -9.15 -5.71
CA GLU A 58 -13.50 -8.40 -6.93
C GLU A 58 -14.32 -7.14 -6.63
N HIS A 59 -13.76 -5.99 -6.98
CA HIS A 59 -14.41 -4.71 -6.78
C HIS A 59 -15.26 -4.38 -8.02
N PRO A 60 -16.54 -4.01 -7.88
CA PRO A 60 -17.44 -3.83 -9.03
C PRO A 60 -16.99 -2.75 -10.02
N VAL A 61 -16.24 -1.75 -9.55
CA VAL A 61 -15.68 -0.68 -10.41
C VAL A 61 -14.25 -0.95 -10.88
N HIS A 62 -13.41 -1.56 -10.04
CA HIS A 62 -11.96 -1.67 -10.28
C HIS A 62 -11.55 -3.06 -10.76
N GLY A 63 -12.48 -4.02 -10.79
CA GLY A 63 -12.25 -5.41 -11.11
C GLY A 63 -11.42 -6.12 -10.04
N ILE A 64 -10.56 -7.03 -10.48
CA ILE A 64 -9.71 -7.83 -9.59
C ILE A 64 -8.52 -6.98 -9.15
N THR A 65 -8.52 -6.60 -7.87
CA THR A 65 -7.49 -5.75 -7.25
C THR A 65 -6.67 -6.51 -6.22
N GLY A 66 -5.57 -5.93 -5.78
CA GLY A 66 -4.73 -6.48 -4.73
C GLY A 66 -4.01 -5.39 -3.95
N LEU A 67 -3.68 -5.71 -2.70
CA LEU A 67 -2.79 -4.90 -1.88
C LEU A 67 -1.37 -5.45 -2.01
N HIS A 68 -0.52 -4.75 -2.75
CA HIS A 68 0.89 -5.08 -2.91
C HIS A 68 1.72 -4.39 -1.83
N VAL A 69 2.40 -5.18 -1.04
CA VAL A 69 3.10 -4.78 0.16
C VAL A 69 4.58 -5.02 -0.04
N ILE A 70 5.38 -4.00 0.27
CA ILE A 70 6.82 -4.11 0.38
C ILE A 70 7.20 -3.52 1.74
N GLU A 71 7.94 -4.28 2.54
CA GLU A 71 8.59 -3.77 3.75
C GLU A 71 10.09 -4.07 3.64
N ARG A 72 10.93 -3.15 4.14
CA ARG A 72 12.37 -3.33 4.27
C ARG A 72 12.78 -3.07 5.70
N TYR A 73 13.66 -3.93 6.22
CA TYR A 73 14.00 -3.97 7.63
C TYR A 73 15.43 -3.46 7.88
N ASP A 74 15.62 -2.79 9.02
CA ASP A 74 16.96 -2.42 9.51
C ASP A 74 17.73 -3.62 10.08
N ASP A 75 18.85 -3.38 10.76
CA ASP A 75 19.66 -4.45 11.36
C ASP A 75 19.04 -5.03 12.64
N GLN A 76 18.09 -4.31 13.24
CA GLN A 76 17.34 -4.68 14.43
C GLN A 76 16.01 -5.36 14.09
N GLY A 77 15.63 -5.40 12.82
CA GLY A 77 14.40 -6.01 12.32
C GLY A 77 13.19 -5.08 12.34
N TYR A 78 13.35 -3.78 12.57
CA TYR A 78 12.27 -2.80 12.47
C TYR A 78 12.04 -2.40 11.01
N VAL A 79 10.81 -2.01 10.68
CA VAL A 79 10.47 -1.47 9.36
C VAL A 79 11.15 -0.11 9.20
N LYS A 80 12.11 -0.07 8.28
CA LYS A 80 12.80 1.14 7.84
C LYS A 80 12.05 1.79 6.68
N GLU A 81 11.64 0.99 5.70
CA GLU A 81 10.88 1.45 4.54
C GLU A 81 9.65 0.56 4.33
N TYR A 82 8.53 1.15 3.92
CA TYR A 82 7.32 0.45 3.51
C TYR A 82 6.72 1.07 2.24
N GLN A 83 6.03 0.23 1.48
CA GLN A 83 5.15 0.60 0.38
C GLN A 83 3.93 -0.29 0.42
N TYR A 84 2.74 0.30 0.58
CA TYR A 84 1.46 -0.40 0.53
C TYR A 84 0.68 0.14 -0.67
N MET A 85 0.46 -0.69 -1.68
CA MET A 85 -0.10 -0.27 -2.97
C MET A 85 -1.39 -1.02 -3.26
N TRP A 86 -2.53 -0.34 -3.22
CA TRP A 86 -3.77 -0.85 -3.77
C TRP A 86 -3.79 -0.65 -5.28
N LYS A 87 -3.86 -1.75 -6.03
CA LYS A 87 -3.74 -1.74 -7.49
C LYS A 87 -4.60 -2.80 -8.15
N VAL A 88 -4.93 -2.59 -9.42
CA VAL A 88 -5.51 -3.65 -10.27
C VAL A 88 -4.43 -4.70 -10.55
N ILE A 89 -4.76 -5.98 -10.32
CA ILE A 89 -3.82 -7.09 -10.52
C ILE A 89 -4.22 -8.00 -11.69
N VAL A 90 -5.49 -7.98 -12.09
CA VAL A 90 -5.97 -8.63 -13.33
C VAL A 90 -6.92 -7.68 -14.09
N PRO A 91 -6.68 -7.41 -15.38
CA PRO A 91 -5.50 -7.82 -16.15
C PRO A 91 -4.22 -7.14 -15.65
N LYS A 92 -3.05 -7.71 -15.99
CA LYS A 92 -1.77 -7.07 -15.67
C LYS A 92 -1.61 -5.81 -16.52
N MET A 93 -1.56 -4.65 -15.87
CA MET A 93 -1.40 -3.35 -16.53
C MET A 93 -0.10 -2.65 -16.12
N GLY A 94 0.26 -1.62 -16.89
CA GLY A 94 1.39 -0.75 -16.56
C GLY A 94 1.23 -0.05 -15.21
N VAL A 95 2.36 0.36 -14.63
CA VAL A 95 2.51 0.88 -13.26
C VAL A 95 1.67 2.13 -12.95
N GLN A 96 1.34 2.93 -13.97
CA GLN A 96 0.41 4.05 -13.84
C GLN A 96 -1.05 3.57 -13.91
N LEU A 97 -1.37 2.75 -14.92
CA LEU A 97 -2.74 2.32 -15.21
C LEU A 97 -3.33 1.38 -14.15
N ASN A 98 -2.49 0.62 -13.44
CA ASN A 98 -2.95 -0.25 -12.37
C ASN A 98 -3.13 0.47 -11.03
N HIS A 99 -2.68 1.71 -10.89
CA HIS A 99 -2.65 2.40 -9.61
C HIS A 99 -4.03 2.88 -9.19
N ILE A 100 -4.44 2.54 -7.96
CA ILE A 100 -5.66 3.07 -7.33
C ILE A 100 -5.26 4.03 -6.20
N SER A 101 -4.47 3.54 -5.24
CA SER A 101 -3.95 4.33 -4.11
C SER A 101 -2.69 3.66 -3.55
N SER A 102 -1.76 4.42 -2.99
CA SER A 102 -0.62 3.83 -2.28
C SER A 102 0.00 4.72 -1.21
N TRP A 103 0.56 4.10 -0.18
CA TRP A 103 1.21 4.76 0.96
C TRP A 103 2.64 4.27 1.08
N GLY A 104 3.55 5.15 1.42
CA GLY A 104 4.95 4.77 1.61
C GLY A 104 5.73 5.82 2.37
N ASN A 105 6.94 5.44 2.77
CA ASN A 105 7.87 6.32 3.48
C ASN A 105 9.27 6.39 2.83
N GLU A 106 9.35 6.01 1.55
CA GLU A 106 10.62 6.13 0.83
C GLU A 106 10.97 7.60 0.60
N SER A 107 12.25 7.93 0.78
CA SER A 107 12.71 9.30 0.62
C SER A 107 12.77 9.71 -0.85
N HIS A 108 12.24 10.89 -1.17
CA HIS A 108 12.29 11.48 -2.51
C HIS A 108 13.06 12.80 -2.53
N ASN A 109 14.24 12.85 -1.91
CA ASN A 109 15.05 14.07 -1.77
C ASN A 109 16.45 14.00 -2.46
N ALA A 110 16.65 13.05 -3.37
CA ALA A 110 17.92 12.93 -4.09
C ALA A 110 18.29 14.22 -4.86
N PRO A 111 19.59 14.51 -5.05
CA PRO A 111 20.03 15.66 -5.85
C PRO A 111 19.39 15.63 -7.25
N GLY A 112 18.68 16.72 -7.60
CA GLY A 112 17.98 16.84 -8.88
C GLY A 112 16.50 16.44 -8.88
N THR A 113 15.94 16.00 -7.74
CA THR A 113 14.48 15.83 -7.62
C THR A 113 13.77 17.18 -7.79
N SER A 114 12.81 17.25 -8.71
CA SER A 114 11.98 18.44 -8.92
C SER A 114 11.25 18.82 -7.63
N ALA A 115 11.25 20.11 -7.26
CA ALA A 115 10.65 20.61 -6.02
C ALA A 115 9.20 20.13 -5.79
N LYS A 116 8.37 20.08 -6.85
CA LYS A 116 6.98 19.57 -6.81
C LYS A 116 6.83 18.07 -6.42
N LEU A 117 7.93 17.31 -6.48
CA LEU A 117 7.96 15.88 -6.15
C LEU A 117 8.61 15.64 -4.78
N ILE A 118 9.27 16.67 -4.22
CA ILE A 118 9.75 16.67 -2.84
C ILE A 118 8.52 16.81 -1.96
N THR A 119 8.39 15.95 -0.95
CA THR A 119 7.30 16.01 0.03
C THR A 119 7.86 16.60 1.31
N GLU A 120 7.22 17.65 1.86
CA GLU A 120 7.73 18.37 3.04
C GLU A 120 7.57 17.56 4.33
N THR A 121 6.56 16.68 4.40
CA THR A 121 6.35 15.74 5.52
C THR A 121 6.97 14.38 5.26
N GLU A 122 8.27 14.40 4.98
CA GLU A 122 9.09 13.26 5.31
C GLU A 122 8.86 12.97 6.82
N PRO A 123 8.50 11.73 7.18
CA PRO A 123 8.85 10.53 6.44
C PRO A 123 7.78 9.93 5.50
N HIS A 124 6.51 10.37 5.43
CA HIS A 124 5.42 9.56 4.83
C HIS A 124 4.62 10.29 3.73
N HIS A 125 4.24 9.57 2.66
CA HIS A 125 3.44 10.11 1.56
C HIS A 125 2.32 9.16 1.10
N HIS A 126 1.29 9.76 0.49
CA HIS A 126 0.12 9.09 -0.08
C HIS A 126 -0.06 9.49 -1.55
N HIS A 127 0.03 8.50 -2.42
CA HIS A 127 -0.39 8.58 -3.82
C HIS A 127 -1.90 8.36 -3.89
N HIS A 128 -2.64 9.44 -4.13
CA HIS A 128 -4.08 9.50 -3.86
C HIS A 128 -4.96 9.68 -5.11
N VAL A 129 -4.35 9.63 -6.30
CA VAL A 129 -5.07 9.82 -7.56
C VAL A 129 -4.95 8.55 -8.42
N PRO A 130 -6.03 7.78 -8.60
CA PRO A 130 -6.05 6.64 -9.49
C PRO A 130 -5.53 7.00 -10.89
N GLY A 131 -4.64 6.18 -11.44
CA GLY A 131 -4.04 6.42 -12.76
C GLY A 131 -2.94 7.48 -12.81
N ASP A 132 -2.73 8.28 -11.75
CA ASP A 132 -1.67 9.30 -11.67
C ASP A 132 -0.89 9.17 -10.36
N ARG A 133 0.11 8.27 -10.38
CA ARG A 133 1.05 8.09 -9.27
C ARG A 133 1.91 9.32 -8.98
N SER A 134 1.99 10.31 -9.86
CA SER A 134 2.82 11.48 -9.59
C SER A 134 2.20 12.41 -8.54
N GLN A 135 0.87 12.36 -8.37
CA GLN A 135 0.16 13.13 -7.35
C GLN A 135 0.41 12.52 -5.98
N ARG A 136 0.98 13.33 -5.09
CA ARG A 136 1.34 12.96 -3.72
C ARG A 136 0.74 13.96 -2.76
N LYS A 137 0.40 13.49 -1.56
CA LYS A 137 0.12 14.34 -0.42
C LYS A 137 0.72 13.73 0.83
N GLU A 138 0.76 14.53 1.88
CA GLU A 138 1.21 14.12 3.20
C GLU A 138 0.32 12.99 3.74
N ASN A 139 0.93 12.02 4.41
CA ASN A 139 0.22 10.91 5.02
C ASN A 139 0.55 10.83 6.51
N TRP A 140 -0.42 11.19 7.34
CA TRP A 140 -0.28 11.17 8.79
C TRP A 140 -0.93 9.95 9.44
N HIS A 141 -1.55 9.05 8.66
CA HIS A 141 -2.49 8.05 9.20
C HIS A 141 -2.22 6.60 8.80
N VAL A 142 -1.60 6.33 7.64
CA VAL A 142 -1.41 4.96 7.14
C VAL A 142 0.08 4.60 7.11
N HIS A 143 0.56 3.94 8.17
CA HIS A 143 1.97 3.61 8.39
C HIS A 143 2.23 2.11 8.52
N THR A 144 1.19 1.33 8.83
CA THR A 144 1.26 -0.13 8.94
C THR A 144 0.40 -0.79 7.88
N LEU A 145 0.69 -2.07 7.61
CA LEU A 145 -0.14 -2.88 6.72
C LEU A 145 -1.59 -2.97 7.22
N GLU A 146 -1.81 -3.07 8.53
CA GLU A 146 -3.16 -3.07 9.12
C GLU A 146 -3.92 -1.79 8.79
N GLN A 147 -3.28 -0.63 8.93
CA GLN A 147 -3.90 0.65 8.59
C GLN A 147 -4.19 0.76 7.09
N ALA A 148 -3.36 0.17 6.23
CA ALA A 148 -3.63 0.12 4.80
C ALA A 148 -4.85 -0.75 4.47
N PHE A 149 -5.00 -1.90 5.15
CA PHE A 149 -6.21 -2.73 5.04
C PHE A 149 -7.45 -1.98 5.55
N GLU A 150 -7.39 -1.41 6.75
CA GLU A 150 -8.48 -0.65 7.36
C GLU A 150 -8.92 0.53 6.50
N PHE A 151 -7.97 1.16 5.78
CA PHE A 151 -8.28 2.21 4.84
C PHE A 151 -9.07 1.71 3.61
N ILE A 152 -8.72 0.56 3.03
CA ILE A 152 -9.34 0.09 1.77
C ILE A 152 -10.65 -0.66 1.99
N ILE A 153 -10.85 -1.30 3.14
CA ILE A 153 -12.01 -2.14 3.44
C ILE A 153 -13.35 -1.45 3.17
N PRO A 154 -13.59 -0.19 3.58
CA PRO A 154 -14.85 0.50 3.29
C PRO A 154 -15.19 0.56 1.78
N PHE A 155 -14.18 0.64 0.90
CA PHE A 155 -14.38 0.62 -0.55
C PHE A 155 -14.71 -0.79 -1.05
N LEU A 156 -14.07 -1.82 -0.47
CA LEU A 156 -14.36 -3.22 -0.79
C LEU A 156 -15.78 -3.62 -0.38
N GLU A 157 -16.23 -3.18 0.80
CA GLU A 157 -17.56 -3.49 1.34
C GLU A 157 -18.68 -2.74 0.61
N SER A 158 -18.48 -1.43 0.39
CA SER A 158 -19.50 -0.60 -0.25
C SER A 158 -19.54 -0.76 -1.78
N GLY A 159 -18.47 -1.29 -2.38
CA GLY A 159 -18.26 -1.31 -3.83
C GLY A 159 -18.08 0.08 -4.45
N GLN A 160 -17.99 1.13 -3.64
CA GLN A 160 -17.83 2.49 -4.13
C GLN A 160 -16.39 2.70 -4.64
N PRO A 161 -16.22 3.40 -5.76
CA PRO A 161 -14.89 3.65 -6.28
C PRO A 161 -14.10 4.55 -5.32
N TYR A 162 -12.79 4.28 -5.23
CA TYR A 162 -11.85 5.23 -4.66
C TYR A 162 -11.97 6.60 -5.34
N PRO A 163 -12.08 7.72 -4.58
CA PRO A 163 -12.30 9.03 -5.16
C PRO A 163 -11.17 9.44 -6.10
N ARG A 164 -11.52 9.99 -7.28
CA ARG A 164 -10.53 10.54 -8.23
C ARG A 164 -9.92 11.87 -7.78
N SER A 165 -10.50 12.49 -6.75
CA SER A 165 -10.06 13.74 -6.14
C SER A 165 -10.19 13.61 -4.62
N ALA A 166 -9.33 12.80 -4.01
CA ALA A 166 -9.38 12.60 -2.56
C ALA A 166 -8.82 13.82 -1.82
N SER A 167 -9.66 14.84 -1.60
CA SER A 167 -9.49 15.82 -0.53
C SER A 167 -9.80 15.12 0.80
N LEU A 168 -8.83 14.37 1.32
CA LEU A 168 -8.75 13.98 2.73
C LEU A 168 -7.63 14.80 3.35
#